data_AF-A0A1D8G5S8-F1
#
_entry.id   AF-A0A1D8G5S8-F1
#
_cell.length_a   1.000
_cell.length_b   1.000
_cell.length_c   1.000
_cell.angle_alpha   90.00
_cell.angle_beta   90.00
_cell.angle_gamma   90.00
#
_symmetry.space_group_name_H-M   'P 1'
#
loop_
_entity.id
_entity.type
_entity.pdbx_description
1 polymer ?
#
loop_
_entity_poly.entity_id
_entity_poly.type
_entity_poly.pdbx_seq_one_letter_code
_entity_poly.pdbx_strand_id
1 'polypeptide(L)'
;MTDPRRHDRDAGQASPLYAFMVASLLFLALAFLAVGQAGATRNGAQSAADAAALAAAKESRDRFDLGLLEGPGWEDLFGGELTGEDGCAAAHAYAAANGASVSACGALGDGRWGFRVTVRSVKPVGDTILPGTEGDHAVATATAVVLPRCTFEAADDGADGEPADDVPADDGSDDDSGGDGGDDAPAGDGTAEEKAPSPGSLDCEGTTVDLDLEDLPDMADLFEVRLAED
;
A
#
# COMPACT_ATOMS: atom_id res chain seq x y z
N MET A 1 35.89 -89.60 -20.58
CA MET A 1 35.74 -89.17 -19.18
C MET A 1 35.35 -87.71 -19.19
N THR A 2 34.15 -87.44 -18.69
CA THR A 2 33.49 -86.14 -18.56
C THR A 2 34.16 -85.28 -17.49
N ASP A 3 34.49 -84.02 -17.82
CA ASP A 3 34.80 -83.00 -16.82
C ASP A 3 33.69 -81.93 -16.84
N PRO A 4 32.90 -81.76 -15.77
CA PRO A 4 31.81 -80.80 -15.74
C PRO A 4 32.36 -79.38 -15.58
N ARG A 5 31.95 -78.48 -16.48
CA ARG A 5 32.18 -77.04 -16.35
C ARG A 5 31.58 -76.55 -15.02
N ARG A 6 32.42 -76.16 -14.07
CA ARG A 6 32.01 -75.28 -12.96
C ARG A 6 31.94 -73.85 -13.48
N HIS A 7 30.74 -73.43 -13.83
CA HIS A 7 30.36 -72.01 -13.82
C HIS A 7 29.90 -71.71 -12.39
N ASP A 8 30.85 -71.40 -11.51
CA ASP A 8 30.51 -70.87 -10.21
C ASP A 8 29.90 -69.48 -10.42
N ARG A 9 28.67 -69.36 -9.95
CA ARG A 9 27.75 -68.23 -10.12
C ARG A 9 28.22 -67.05 -9.28
N ASP A 10 29.14 -66.24 -9.81
CA ASP A 10 29.40 -64.89 -9.29
C ASP A 10 28.47 -63.86 -9.95
N ALA A 11 27.17 -64.08 -9.80
CA ALA A 11 26.16 -63.11 -10.18
C ALA A 11 25.09 -63.04 -9.09
N GLY A 12 25.13 -61.98 -8.26
CA GLY A 12 23.90 -61.49 -7.63
C GLY A 12 23.92 -61.12 -6.15
N GLN A 13 25.01 -61.23 -5.39
CA GLN A 13 24.96 -60.82 -3.97
C GLN A 13 25.25 -59.33 -3.72
N ALA A 14 25.82 -58.61 -4.70
CA ALA A 14 25.96 -57.17 -4.63
C ALA A 14 24.67 -56.41 -5.01
N SER A 15 23.58 -57.07 -5.42
CA SER A 15 22.36 -56.37 -5.84
C SER A 15 21.39 -56.00 -4.70
N PRO A 16 21.15 -56.83 -3.65
CA PRO A 16 20.06 -56.55 -2.72
C PRO A 16 20.34 -55.38 -1.77
N LEU A 17 21.56 -55.28 -1.21
CA LEU A 17 21.90 -54.22 -0.26
C LEU A 17 21.87 -52.83 -0.91
N TYR A 18 22.39 -52.70 -2.15
CA TYR A 18 22.33 -51.45 -2.89
C TYR A 18 20.90 -51.11 -3.30
N ALA A 19 20.09 -52.10 -3.73
CA ALA A 19 18.68 -51.87 -4.01
C ALA A 19 17.91 -51.39 -2.77
N PHE A 20 18.15 -51.98 -1.59
CA PHE A 20 17.57 -51.53 -0.32
C PHE A 20 18.03 -50.12 0.07
N MET A 21 19.32 -49.82 -0.07
CA MET A 21 19.86 -48.48 0.19
C MET A 21 19.21 -47.43 -0.72
N VAL A 22 19.15 -47.69 -2.03
CA VAL A 22 18.53 -46.78 -3.01
C VAL A 22 17.03 -46.63 -2.72
N ALA A 23 16.31 -47.73 -2.47
CA ALA A 23 14.89 -47.67 -2.12
C ALA A 23 14.65 -46.86 -0.84
N SER A 24 15.52 -47.00 0.18
CA SER A 24 15.42 -46.25 1.44
C SER A 24 15.68 -44.76 1.23
N LEU A 25 16.70 -44.41 0.44
CA LEU A 25 17.01 -43.02 0.10
C LEU A 25 15.89 -42.38 -0.73
N LEU A 26 15.34 -43.10 -1.71
CA LEU A 26 14.20 -42.62 -2.49
C LEU A 26 12.95 -42.44 -1.63
N PHE A 27 12.68 -43.38 -0.72
CA PHE A 27 11.58 -43.25 0.23
C PHE A 27 11.73 -42.02 1.12
N LEU A 28 12.92 -41.79 1.69
CA LEU A 28 13.22 -40.58 2.46
C LEU A 28 13.07 -39.31 1.60
N ALA A 29 13.55 -39.33 0.36
CA ALA A 29 13.41 -38.19 -0.56
C ALA A 29 11.93 -37.86 -0.84
N LEU A 30 11.09 -38.87 -1.10
CA LEU A 30 9.65 -38.70 -1.29
C LEU A 30 8.94 -38.21 -0.02
N ALA A 31 9.35 -38.71 1.15
CA ALA A 31 8.83 -38.25 2.44
C ALA A 31 9.13 -36.75 2.65
N PHE A 32 10.36 -36.31 2.37
CA PHE A 32 10.72 -34.89 2.45
C PHE A 32 10.01 -34.04 1.40
N LEU A 33 9.80 -34.56 0.19
CA LEU A 33 9.04 -33.86 -0.86
C LEU A 33 7.61 -33.55 -0.41
N ALA A 34 6.93 -34.52 0.19
CA ALA A 34 5.56 -34.34 0.69
C ALA A 34 5.50 -33.24 1.76
N VAL A 35 6.46 -33.19 2.69
CA VAL A 35 6.56 -32.10 3.69
C VAL A 35 6.82 -30.75 3.02
N GLY A 36 7.66 -30.72 1.97
CA GLY A 36 7.95 -29.53 1.19
C GLY A 36 6.72 -28.92 0.49
N GLN A 37 5.83 -29.76 -0.04
CA GLN A 37 4.58 -29.31 -0.67
C GLN A 37 3.63 -28.61 0.31
N ALA A 38 3.52 -29.14 1.54
CA ALA A 38 2.74 -28.50 2.59
C ALA A 38 3.32 -27.13 2.98
N GLY A 39 4.66 -27.06 3.08
CA GLY A 39 5.36 -25.80 3.31
C GLY A 39 5.10 -24.77 2.21
N ALA A 40 5.15 -25.18 0.94
CA ALA A 40 4.88 -24.30 -0.20
C ALA A 40 3.46 -23.74 -0.18
N THR A 41 2.45 -24.56 0.15
CA THR A 41 1.05 -24.11 0.24
C THR A 41 0.85 -23.11 1.37
N ARG A 42 1.48 -23.34 2.52
CA ARG A 42 1.41 -22.42 3.67
C ARG A 42 2.05 -21.06 3.35
N ASN A 43 3.24 -21.08 2.77
CA ASN A 43 3.93 -19.85 2.35
C ASN A 43 3.13 -19.11 1.27
N GLY A 44 2.55 -19.85 0.31
CA GLY A 44 1.68 -19.27 -0.72
C GLY A 44 0.43 -18.60 -0.14
N ALA A 45 -0.18 -19.18 0.90
CA ALA A 45 -1.30 -18.56 1.60
C ALA A 45 -0.90 -17.23 2.27
N GLN A 46 0.29 -17.16 2.88
CA GLN A 46 0.79 -15.91 3.46
C GLN A 46 1.00 -14.85 2.38
N SER A 47 1.69 -15.18 1.29
CA SER A 47 1.88 -14.24 0.17
C SER A 47 0.56 -13.76 -0.43
N ALA A 48 -0.47 -14.63 -0.48
CA ALA A 48 -1.80 -14.26 -0.91
C ALA A 48 -2.50 -13.30 0.08
N ALA A 49 -2.32 -13.50 1.39
CA ALA A 49 -2.83 -12.61 2.42
C ALA A 49 -2.17 -11.23 2.34
N ASP A 50 -0.84 -11.19 2.26
CA ASP A 50 -0.04 -9.97 2.16
C ASP A 50 -0.47 -9.15 0.93
N ALA A 51 -0.58 -9.80 -0.23
CA ALA A 51 -1.03 -9.16 -1.46
C ALA A 51 -2.46 -8.62 -1.36
N ALA A 52 -3.37 -9.39 -0.74
CA ALA A 52 -4.76 -8.99 -0.58
C ALA A 52 -4.92 -7.81 0.40
N ALA A 53 -4.18 -7.81 1.52
CA ALA A 53 -4.19 -6.70 2.48
C ALA A 53 -3.64 -5.42 1.86
N LEU A 54 -2.49 -5.50 1.17
CA LEU A 54 -1.92 -4.36 0.45
C LEU A 54 -2.87 -3.84 -0.63
N ALA A 55 -3.56 -4.73 -1.36
CA ALA A 55 -4.52 -4.33 -2.37
C ALA A 55 -5.72 -3.57 -1.78
N ALA A 56 -6.28 -4.05 -0.66
CA ALA A 56 -7.38 -3.33 0.00
C ALA A 56 -6.95 -1.94 0.50
N ALA A 57 -5.78 -1.85 1.15
CA ALA A 57 -5.28 -0.58 1.64
C ALA A 57 -4.97 0.41 0.49
N LYS A 58 -4.35 -0.06 -0.61
CA LYS A 58 -4.09 0.76 -1.81
C LYS A 58 -5.38 1.25 -2.44
N GLU A 59 -6.34 0.37 -2.63
CA GLU A 59 -7.62 0.70 -3.24
C GLU A 59 -8.40 1.75 -2.40
N SER A 60 -8.38 1.60 -1.07
CA SER A 60 -8.99 2.57 -0.15
C SER A 60 -8.32 3.94 -0.24
N ARG A 61 -6.97 3.96 -0.32
CA ARG A 61 -6.17 5.18 -0.52
C ARG A 61 -6.48 5.83 -1.87
N ASP A 62 -6.45 5.06 -2.95
CA ASP A 62 -6.53 5.57 -4.32
C ASP A 62 -7.94 6.08 -4.68
N ARG A 63 -8.98 5.67 -3.94
CA ARG A 63 -10.34 6.20 -4.09
C ARG A 63 -10.63 7.45 -3.27
N PHE A 64 -9.72 7.87 -2.40
CA PHE A 64 -9.94 9.08 -1.62
C PHE A 64 -9.83 10.30 -2.55
N ASP A 65 -10.90 11.10 -2.62
CA ASP A 65 -10.94 12.31 -3.44
C ASP A 65 -10.53 13.53 -2.60
N LEU A 66 -9.31 14.03 -2.84
CA LEU A 66 -8.79 15.22 -2.17
C LEU A 66 -9.56 16.50 -2.55
N GLY A 67 -10.21 16.55 -3.72
CA GLY A 67 -10.94 17.72 -4.18
C GLY A 67 -12.20 18.03 -3.38
N LEU A 68 -12.66 17.09 -2.55
CA LEU A 68 -13.80 17.25 -1.64
C LEU A 68 -13.39 17.68 -0.23
N LEU A 69 -12.10 17.80 0.06
CA LEU A 69 -11.62 18.22 1.37
C LEU A 69 -11.72 19.73 1.54
N GLU A 70 -12.38 20.13 2.62
CA GLU A 70 -12.37 21.51 3.11
C GLU A 70 -11.29 21.67 4.18
N GLY A 71 -10.95 22.91 4.55
CA GLY A 71 -9.87 23.28 5.49
C GLY A 71 -9.56 22.25 6.60
N PRO A 72 -10.48 21.97 7.55
CA PRO A 72 -10.21 21.06 8.65
C PRO A 72 -10.03 19.59 8.23
N GLY A 73 -10.57 19.20 7.07
CA GLY A 73 -10.43 17.84 6.54
C GLY A 73 -8.99 17.47 6.17
N TRP A 74 -8.15 18.46 5.87
CA TRP A 74 -6.73 18.23 5.63
C TRP A 74 -6.01 17.78 6.92
N GLU A 75 -6.25 18.48 8.03
CA GLU A 75 -5.71 18.09 9.33
C GLU A 75 -6.23 16.72 9.77
N ASP A 76 -7.52 16.45 9.58
CA ASP A 76 -8.13 15.18 9.96
C ASP A 76 -7.58 14.01 9.12
N LEU A 77 -7.30 14.21 7.83
CA LEU A 77 -6.72 13.19 6.96
C LEU A 77 -5.28 12.84 7.35
N PHE A 78 -4.42 13.86 7.52
CA PHE A 78 -3.03 13.64 7.91
C PHE A 78 -2.88 13.24 9.40
N GLY A 79 -3.85 13.61 10.24
CA GLY A 79 -3.98 13.18 11.62
C GLY A 79 -4.53 11.76 11.81
N GLY A 80 -5.05 11.15 10.75
CA GLY A 80 -5.58 9.77 10.75
C GLY A 80 -7.00 9.60 11.28
N GLU A 81 -7.75 10.70 11.44
CA GLU A 81 -9.18 10.67 11.82
C GLU A 81 -10.05 10.35 10.60
N LEU A 82 -9.66 10.82 9.41
CA LEU A 82 -10.31 10.46 8.15
C LEU A 82 -9.63 9.24 7.50
N THR A 83 -10.47 8.33 7.00
CA THR A 83 -10.04 7.12 6.29
C THR A 83 -10.82 6.96 5.00
N GLY A 84 -10.22 6.29 4.03
CA GLY A 84 -10.84 6.02 2.74
C GLY A 84 -11.94 4.97 2.77
N GLU A 85 -12.56 4.79 1.60
CA GLU A 85 -13.65 3.83 1.41
C GLU A 85 -13.18 2.38 1.52
N ASP A 86 -14.15 1.44 1.49
CA ASP A 86 -13.88 0.01 1.56
C ASP A 86 -13.02 -0.51 0.39
N GLY A 87 -11.86 -1.09 0.71
CA GLY A 87 -10.95 -1.71 -0.26
C GLY A 87 -11.16 -3.21 -0.49
N CYS A 88 -12.12 -3.85 0.18
CA CYS A 88 -12.20 -5.32 0.21
C CYS A 88 -12.43 -5.98 -1.15
N ALA A 89 -13.08 -5.30 -2.11
CA ALA A 89 -13.22 -5.82 -3.48
C ALA A 89 -11.86 -6.10 -4.15
N ALA A 90 -10.87 -5.22 -3.94
CA ALA A 90 -9.52 -5.41 -4.46
C ALA A 90 -8.82 -6.60 -3.76
N ALA A 91 -8.99 -6.76 -2.45
CA ALA A 91 -8.46 -7.91 -1.71
C ALA A 91 -8.96 -9.24 -2.31
N HIS A 92 -10.24 -9.34 -2.67
CA HIS A 92 -10.80 -10.54 -3.30
C HIS A 92 -10.11 -10.87 -4.63
N ALA A 93 -9.92 -9.86 -5.50
CA ALA A 93 -9.27 -10.05 -6.79
C ALA A 93 -7.81 -10.51 -6.64
N TYR A 94 -7.05 -9.86 -5.73
CA TYR A 94 -5.65 -10.20 -5.49
C TYR A 94 -5.47 -11.55 -4.79
N ALA A 95 -6.33 -11.92 -3.84
CA ALA A 95 -6.31 -13.25 -3.23
C ALA A 95 -6.54 -14.34 -4.28
N ALA A 96 -7.53 -14.14 -5.16
CA ALA A 96 -7.85 -15.10 -6.23
C ALA A 96 -6.68 -15.27 -7.20
N ALA A 97 -6.03 -14.18 -7.61
CA ALA A 97 -4.83 -14.21 -8.45
C ALA A 97 -3.66 -14.97 -7.79
N ASN A 98 -3.62 -15.02 -6.46
CA ASN A 98 -2.62 -15.73 -5.68
C ASN A 98 -3.09 -17.12 -5.18
N GLY A 99 -4.16 -17.67 -5.76
CA GLY A 99 -4.62 -19.03 -5.44
C GLY A 99 -5.25 -19.17 -4.06
N ALA A 100 -5.85 -18.11 -3.55
CA ALA A 100 -6.58 -18.10 -2.28
C ALA A 100 -7.97 -17.44 -2.45
N SER A 101 -8.85 -17.68 -1.49
CA SER A 101 -10.12 -16.96 -1.35
C SER A 101 -10.12 -16.19 -0.05
N VAL A 102 -10.53 -14.93 -0.06
CA VAL A 102 -10.74 -14.14 1.16
C VAL A 102 -11.87 -14.78 1.98
N SER A 103 -11.59 -15.06 3.25
CA SER A 103 -12.57 -15.53 4.23
C SER A 103 -13.05 -14.43 5.18
N ALA A 104 -12.23 -13.40 5.38
CA ALA A 104 -12.60 -12.18 6.09
C ALA A 104 -11.80 -11.00 5.55
N CYS A 105 -12.44 -9.85 5.39
CA CYS A 105 -11.79 -8.59 5.08
C CYS A 105 -12.57 -7.47 5.79
N GLY A 106 -11.85 -6.52 6.36
CA GLY A 106 -12.45 -5.35 6.97
C GLY A 106 -11.41 -4.30 7.31
N ALA A 107 -11.88 -3.05 7.39
CA ALA A 107 -11.10 -1.95 7.92
C ALA A 107 -10.68 -2.23 9.37
N LEU A 108 -9.56 -1.64 9.80
CA LEU A 108 -9.11 -1.74 11.18
C LEU A 108 -10.04 -0.95 12.11
N GLY A 109 -10.31 -1.52 13.28
CA GLY A 109 -11.15 -0.92 14.32
C GLY A 109 -10.36 -0.20 15.41
N ASP A 110 -9.06 0.02 15.20
CA ASP A 110 -8.13 0.61 16.19
C ASP A 110 -7.77 2.07 15.90
N GLY A 111 -8.50 2.71 14.97
CA GLY A 111 -8.28 4.09 14.54
C GLY A 111 -7.21 4.26 13.47
N ARG A 112 -6.51 3.19 13.07
CA ARG A 112 -5.58 3.28 11.93
C ARG A 112 -6.33 3.13 10.61
N TRP A 113 -5.95 3.93 9.62
CA TRP A 113 -6.36 3.68 8.25
C TRP A 113 -5.68 2.42 7.72
N GLY A 114 -6.43 1.32 7.59
CA GLY A 114 -5.88 0.06 7.12
C GLY A 114 -6.90 -1.06 7.06
N PHE A 115 -6.47 -2.21 6.55
CA PHE A 115 -7.31 -3.39 6.37
C PHE A 115 -6.64 -4.64 6.92
N ARG A 116 -7.43 -5.47 7.60
CA ARG A 116 -7.05 -6.84 7.99
C ARG A 116 -7.75 -7.82 7.05
N VAL A 117 -6.97 -8.67 6.40
CA VAL A 117 -7.48 -9.66 5.44
C VAL A 117 -7.05 -11.06 5.87
N THR A 118 -8.01 -11.95 5.97
CA THR A 118 -7.78 -13.39 6.15
C THR A 118 -8.15 -14.11 4.85
N VAL A 119 -7.25 -14.98 4.39
CA VAL A 119 -7.44 -15.78 3.20
C VAL A 119 -7.33 -17.27 3.51
N ARG A 120 -7.91 -18.09 2.65
CA ARG A 120 -7.81 -19.55 2.65
C ARG A 120 -7.27 -20.01 1.31
N SER A 121 -6.23 -20.83 1.29
CA SER A 121 -5.69 -21.39 0.05
C SER A 121 -6.74 -22.22 -0.68
N VAL A 122 -6.82 -22.08 -2.00
CA VAL A 122 -7.72 -22.90 -2.83
C VAL A 122 -7.23 -24.35 -2.86
N LYS A 123 -5.90 -24.54 -2.91
CA LYS A 123 -5.28 -25.88 -2.86
C LYS A 123 -5.14 -26.36 -1.41
N PRO A 124 -5.30 -27.66 -1.14
CA PRO A 124 -5.05 -28.23 0.16
C PRO A 124 -3.55 -28.30 0.47
N VAL A 125 -3.20 -28.42 1.74
CA VAL A 125 -1.80 -28.51 2.20
C VAL A 125 -1.17 -29.86 1.90
N GLY A 126 -1.97 -30.90 1.70
CA GLY A 126 -1.50 -32.24 1.34
C GLY A 126 -2.45 -32.88 0.33
N ASP A 127 -1.91 -33.32 -0.80
CA ASP A 127 -2.73 -33.79 -1.92
C ASP A 127 -2.40 -35.23 -2.36
N THR A 128 -1.41 -35.91 -1.76
CA THR A 128 -0.86 -37.10 -2.48
C THR A 128 -0.18 -38.23 -1.71
N ILE A 129 0.04 -38.18 -0.39
CA ILE A 129 0.72 -39.32 0.31
C ILE A 129 0.11 -39.67 1.67
N LEU A 130 -0.34 -38.66 2.44
CA LEU A 130 -0.94 -38.88 3.75
C LEU A 130 -2.48 -38.79 3.64
N PRO A 131 -3.21 -39.92 3.75
CA PRO A 131 -4.66 -39.90 3.77
C PRO A 131 -5.17 -39.06 4.93
N GLY A 132 -6.16 -38.19 4.66
CA GLY A 132 -6.82 -37.35 5.65
C GLY A 132 -6.43 -35.87 5.65
N THR A 133 -5.56 -35.43 4.73
CA THR A 133 -5.12 -34.02 4.60
C THR A 133 -5.68 -33.31 3.36
N GLU A 134 -6.47 -34.02 2.56
CA GLU A 134 -7.03 -33.53 1.29
C GLU A 134 -8.08 -32.42 1.49
N GLY A 135 -8.62 -32.29 2.71
CA GLY A 135 -9.57 -31.23 3.08
C GLY A 135 -8.94 -30.08 3.88
N ASP A 136 -7.66 -30.16 4.22
CA ASP A 136 -6.97 -29.15 5.02
C ASP A 136 -6.39 -28.08 4.12
N HIS A 137 -6.84 -26.84 4.31
CA HIS A 137 -6.36 -25.68 3.54
C HIS A 137 -5.57 -24.76 4.46
N ALA A 138 -4.55 -24.10 3.91
CA ALA A 138 -3.80 -23.11 4.64
C ALA A 138 -4.65 -21.85 4.83
N VAL A 139 -4.65 -21.31 6.05
CA VAL A 139 -5.26 -20.02 6.39
C VAL A 139 -4.14 -19.08 6.79
N ALA A 140 -4.22 -17.86 6.30
CA ALA A 140 -3.25 -16.80 6.59
C ALA A 140 -3.98 -15.48 6.76
N THR A 141 -3.43 -14.62 7.60
CA THR A 141 -3.95 -13.27 7.86
C THR A 141 -2.81 -12.29 7.68
N ALA A 142 -3.12 -11.15 7.08
CA ALA A 142 -2.20 -10.02 6.94
C ALA A 142 -2.95 -8.72 7.21
N THR A 143 -2.20 -7.73 7.69
CA THR A 143 -2.70 -6.38 7.94
C THR A 143 -1.87 -5.41 7.12
N ALA A 144 -2.51 -4.47 6.44
CA ALA A 144 -1.85 -3.37 5.75
C ALA A 144 -2.42 -2.03 6.23
N VAL A 145 -1.56 -1.04 6.39
CA VAL A 145 -1.91 0.31 6.83
C VAL A 145 -1.50 1.33 5.79
N VAL A 146 -2.28 2.41 5.70
CA VAL A 146 -2.02 3.61 4.92
C VAL A 146 -1.46 4.66 5.87
N LEU A 147 -0.33 5.26 5.53
CA LEU A 147 0.37 6.21 6.40
C LEU A 147 0.74 7.47 5.62
N PRO A 148 0.64 8.65 6.23
CA PRO A 148 1.10 9.88 5.61
C PRO A 148 2.62 9.84 5.43
N ARG A 149 3.08 10.28 4.25
CA ARG A 149 4.51 10.48 3.95
C ARG A 149 4.99 11.88 4.34
N CYS A 150 4.05 12.82 4.42
CA CYS A 150 4.29 14.21 4.72
C CYS A 150 3.52 14.62 5.98
N THR A 151 3.98 15.66 6.66
CA THR A 151 3.21 16.33 7.70
C THR A 151 2.52 17.55 7.11
N PHE A 152 1.25 17.77 7.48
CA PHE A 152 0.49 18.91 7.03
C PHE A 152 0.58 20.06 8.04
N GLU A 153 0.78 21.27 7.53
CA GLU A 153 0.75 22.52 8.29
C GLU A 153 -0.32 23.42 7.68
N ALA A 154 -1.37 23.73 8.45
CA ALA A 154 -2.45 24.60 8.00
C ALA A 154 -1.92 26.00 7.66
N ALA A 155 -2.51 26.65 6.65
CA ALA A 155 -2.21 28.04 6.37
C ALA A 155 -2.65 28.90 7.57
N ASP A 156 -1.78 29.82 8.02
CA ASP A 156 -2.19 30.81 9.00
C ASP A 156 -3.33 31.64 8.41
N ASP A 157 -4.47 31.67 9.10
CA ASP A 157 -5.56 32.59 8.81
C ASP A 157 -5.01 34.02 8.98
N GLY A 158 -4.50 34.63 7.91
CA GLY A 158 -3.95 35.99 7.90
C GLY A 158 -5.04 37.07 8.12
N ALA A 159 -5.72 37.00 9.26
CA ALA A 159 -6.67 37.99 9.78
C ALA A 159 -6.04 38.90 10.83
N ASP A 160 -4.71 38.95 10.90
CA ASP A 160 -3.92 40.01 11.51
C ASP A 160 -3.37 40.93 10.41
N GLY A 161 -4.31 41.58 9.71
CA GLY A 161 -4.03 42.89 9.13
C GLY A 161 -3.67 43.83 10.29
N GLU A 162 -2.37 43.96 10.55
CA GLU A 162 -1.78 45.01 11.37
C GLU A 162 -2.51 46.34 11.04
N PRO A 163 -3.11 47.05 12.02
CA PRO A 163 -3.74 48.33 11.71
C PRO A 163 -2.64 49.24 11.20
N ALA A 164 -2.76 49.68 9.94
CA ALA A 164 -1.90 50.69 9.37
C ALA A 164 -1.88 51.87 10.35
N ASP A 165 -0.72 52.11 10.96
CA ASP A 165 -0.48 53.23 11.87
C ASP A 165 -1.06 54.50 11.25
N ASP A 166 -1.99 55.13 11.98
CA ASP A 166 -2.51 56.46 11.71
C ASP A 166 -1.32 57.44 11.57
N VAL A 167 -0.94 57.74 10.34
CA VAL A 167 -0.06 58.88 10.04
C VAL A 167 -0.87 60.15 10.31
N PRO A 168 -0.44 61.04 11.23
CA PRO A 168 -1.17 62.26 11.47
C PRO A 168 -1.08 63.16 10.24
N ALA A 169 -2.22 63.71 9.82
CA ALA A 169 -2.31 64.73 8.79
C ALA A 169 -1.49 65.96 9.20
N ASP A 170 -0.47 66.29 8.40
CA ASP A 170 0.27 67.55 8.46
C ASP A 170 -0.45 68.58 7.57
N ASP A 171 -0.79 69.71 8.17
CA ASP A 171 -1.48 70.84 7.57
C ASP A 171 -0.47 71.85 6.98
N GLY A 172 -0.49 72.02 5.67
CA GLY A 172 0.35 73.02 5.01
C GLY A 172 -0.22 73.46 3.66
N SER A 173 -0.87 74.61 3.66
CA SER A 173 -1.51 75.26 2.51
C SER A 173 -0.53 75.87 1.50
N ASP A 174 -1.12 76.17 0.32
CA ASP A 174 -0.84 77.27 -0.62
C ASP A 174 -0.05 76.98 -1.93
N ASP A 175 -0.85 77.01 -3.01
CA ASP A 175 -0.73 77.85 -4.21
C ASP A 175 0.14 77.46 -5.45
N ASP A 176 -0.63 77.15 -6.51
CA ASP A 176 -0.63 77.77 -7.86
C ASP A 176 0.15 77.16 -9.05
N SER A 177 -0.57 77.16 -10.19
CA SER A 177 -0.15 77.21 -11.60
C SER A 177 0.16 75.93 -12.41
N GLY A 178 -0.89 75.43 -13.08
CA GLY A 178 -1.05 75.40 -14.56
C GLY A 178 -0.18 74.50 -15.46
N GLY A 179 -0.83 73.65 -16.28
CA GLY A 179 -0.21 73.07 -17.49
C GLY A 179 -0.89 71.82 -18.07
N ASP A 180 -1.41 71.99 -19.29
CA ASP A 180 -2.16 71.11 -20.23
C ASP A 180 -1.49 69.81 -20.74
N GLY A 181 -2.33 68.88 -21.27
CA GLY A 181 -2.01 67.71 -22.13
C GLY A 181 -1.80 66.39 -21.37
N GLY A 182 -2.55 65.29 -21.56
CA GLY A 182 -3.04 64.68 -22.79
C GLY A 182 -2.34 63.30 -22.97
N ASP A 183 -3.13 62.26 -23.24
CA ASP A 183 -2.75 60.98 -23.87
C ASP A 183 -2.79 59.70 -23.00
N ASP A 184 -3.96 59.08 -23.07
CA ASP A 184 -4.23 57.67 -23.41
C ASP A 184 -3.37 56.54 -22.82
N ALA A 185 -4.06 55.71 -22.04
CA ALA A 185 -3.69 54.35 -21.66
C ALA A 185 -3.39 53.45 -22.87
N PRO A 186 -2.72 52.31 -22.61
CA PRO A 186 -3.42 51.07 -22.91
C PRO A 186 -3.51 50.17 -21.69
N ALA A 187 -4.74 49.68 -21.49
CA ALA A 187 -5.05 48.56 -20.63
C ALA A 187 -4.23 47.33 -21.05
N GLY A 188 -3.31 46.91 -20.18
CA GLY A 188 -2.79 45.56 -20.16
C GLY A 188 -3.73 44.71 -19.32
N ASP A 189 -4.65 44.03 -19.99
CA ASP A 189 -5.46 42.93 -19.47
C ASP A 189 -4.52 41.79 -19.05
N GLY A 190 -4.11 41.81 -17.78
CA GLY A 190 -3.56 40.66 -17.09
C GLY A 190 -4.59 40.28 -16.05
N THR A 191 -5.51 39.38 -16.40
CA THR A 191 -6.31 38.66 -15.42
C THR A 191 -5.34 37.93 -14.50
N ALA A 192 -5.05 38.51 -13.35
CA ALA A 192 -4.58 37.75 -12.21
C ALA A 192 -5.70 36.77 -11.90
N GLU A 193 -5.52 35.51 -12.30
CA GLU A 193 -6.36 34.43 -11.82
C GLU A 193 -6.27 34.48 -10.29
N GLU A 194 -7.37 34.84 -9.62
CA GLU A 194 -7.48 34.82 -8.16
C GLU A 194 -7.32 33.35 -7.75
N LYS A 195 -6.07 32.95 -7.52
CA LYS A 195 -5.70 31.64 -7.00
C LYS A 195 -6.48 31.41 -5.72
N ALA A 196 -7.23 30.32 -5.66
CA ALA A 196 -7.98 29.96 -4.47
C ALA A 196 -7.04 29.96 -3.24
N PRO A 197 -7.52 30.39 -2.05
CA PRO A 197 -6.70 30.36 -0.84
C PRO A 197 -6.21 28.93 -0.60
N SER A 198 -4.89 28.79 -0.45
CA SER A 198 -4.26 27.49 -0.21
C SER A 198 -4.70 26.94 1.16
N PRO A 199 -5.02 25.64 1.27
CA PRO A 199 -5.38 25.02 2.55
C PRO A 199 -4.19 24.94 3.53
N GLY A 200 -2.95 25.02 3.05
CA GLY A 200 -1.75 24.86 3.87
C GLY A 200 -0.58 24.31 3.06
N SER A 201 0.46 23.87 3.76
CA SER A 201 1.67 23.31 3.16
C SER A 201 1.96 21.90 3.68
N LEU A 202 2.70 21.12 2.89
CA LEU A 202 3.17 19.79 3.24
C LEU A 202 4.68 19.82 3.44
N ASP A 203 5.16 19.35 4.58
CA ASP A 203 6.57 19.00 4.78
C ASP A 203 6.76 17.52 4.45
N CYS A 204 7.43 17.26 3.32
CA CYS A 204 7.79 15.92 2.86
C CYS A 204 9.32 15.79 2.94
N GLU A 205 9.82 15.10 3.97
CA GLU A 205 11.26 14.86 4.16
C GLU A 205 12.11 16.16 4.17
N GLY A 206 11.57 17.25 4.73
CA GLY A 206 12.22 18.56 4.81
C GLY A 206 12.10 19.42 3.54
N THR A 207 11.29 19.01 2.57
CA THR A 207 10.86 19.85 1.45
C THR A 207 9.43 20.32 1.72
N THR A 208 9.25 21.63 1.87
CA THR A 208 7.93 22.25 2.01
C THR A 208 7.32 22.50 0.64
N VAL A 209 6.09 22.03 0.44
CA VAL A 209 5.31 22.22 -0.79
C VAL A 209 3.96 22.82 -0.43
N ASP A 210 3.64 23.99 -0.98
CA ASP A 210 2.32 24.61 -0.82
C ASP A 210 1.27 23.83 -1.60
N LEU A 211 0.12 23.57 -0.97
CA LEU A 211 -0.99 22.87 -1.62
C LEU A 211 -1.76 23.81 -2.54
N ASP A 212 -1.92 23.37 -3.78
CA ASP A 212 -2.73 24.05 -4.78
C ASP A 212 -4.00 23.25 -5.06
N LEU A 213 -5.17 23.81 -4.82
CA LEU A 213 -6.45 23.12 -5.01
C LEU A 213 -6.74 22.81 -6.48
N GLU A 214 -6.09 23.51 -7.42
CA GLU A 214 -6.25 23.29 -8.85
C GLU A 214 -5.27 22.23 -9.40
N ASP A 215 -4.20 21.91 -8.66
CA ASP A 215 -3.15 20.95 -9.03
C ASP A 215 -2.74 20.10 -7.81
N LEU A 216 -3.66 19.24 -7.37
CA LEU A 216 -3.46 18.37 -6.22
C LEU A 216 -2.63 17.13 -6.59
N PRO A 217 -1.64 16.74 -5.76
CA PRO A 217 -0.89 15.51 -5.97
C PRO A 217 -1.77 14.27 -5.76
N ASP A 218 -1.37 13.14 -6.36
CA ASP A 218 -2.10 11.90 -6.18
C ASP A 218 -1.98 11.40 -4.72
N MET A 219 -3.00 10.68 -4.25
CA MET A 219 -2.98 10.03 -2.94
C MET A 219 -1.77 9.09 -2.76
N ALA A 220 -1.24 8.54 -3.86
CA ALA A 220 -0.07 7.69 -3.85
C ALA A 220 1.25 8.43 -3.55
N ASP A 221 1.31 9.72 -3.83
CA ASP A 221 2.46 10.57 -3.54
C ASP A 221 2.44 11.02 -2.07
N LEU A 222 1.25 11.22 -1.52
CA LEU A 222 1.03 11.68 -0.15
C LEU A 222 1.03 10.56 0.89
N PHE A 223 0.56 9.36 0.53
CA PHE A 223 0.36 8.24 1.46
C PHE A 223 1.04 6.96 0.98
N GLU A 224 1.86 6.37 1.85
CA GLU A 224 2.44 5.06 1.64
C GLU A 224 1.53 3.95 2.16
N VAL A 225 1.64 2.76 1.56
CA VAL A 225 0.96 1.55 2.02
C VAL A 225 1.98 0.49 2.37
N ARG A 226 1.92 -0.02 3.60
CA ARG A 226 2.83 -1.09 4.05
C ARG A 226 2.12 -2.13 4.91
N LEU A 227 2.72 -3.31 4.99
CA LEU A 227 2.29 -4.33 5.93
C LEU A 227 2.56 -3.87 7.36
N ALA A 228 1.60 -4.11 8.24
CA ALA A 228 1.76 -3.94 9.68
C ALA A 228 1.95 -5.32 10.31
N GLU A 229 2.90 -5.40 11.23
CA GLU A 229 3.04 -6.55 12.12
C GLU A 229 1.90 -6.51 13.16
N ASP A 230 1.37 -7.69 13.49
CA ASP A 230 0.39 -7.90 14.56
C ASP A 230 1.06 -8.02 15.93
#